data_AF-A0A430UHB6-F1
#
_entry.id   AF-A0A430UHB6-F1
#
_cell.length_a   1.000
_cell.length_b   1.000
_cell.length_c   1.000
_cell.angle_alpha   90.00
_cell.angle_beta   90.00
_cell.angle_gamma   90.00
#
_symmetry.space_group_name_H-M   'P 1'
#
loop_
_entity.id
_entity.type
_entity.pdbx_description
1 polymer ?
#
loop_
_entity_poly.entity_id
_entity_poly.type
_entity_poly.pdbx_seq_one_letter_code
_entity_poly.pdbx_strand_id
1 'polypeptide(L)'
;MNAWQALKAHVVPLAEKLRRVLPPKLRVVVHGEVVYWALLLPPEEDLKAHAQAWGGVRSWEEWLLDRLEADFPEALEVELLGVWAGSPPRVEPVAAARPKGRKEVREYA
;
A
#
# COMPACT_ATOMS: atom_id res chain seq x y z
N MET A 1 18.10 -5.23 -3.53
CA MET A 1 16.64 -5.14 -3.38
C MET A 1 16.30 -3.74 -2.89
N ASN A 2 15.50 -2.99 -3.63
CA ASN A 2 15.09 -1.63 -3.26
C ASN A 2 13.82 -1.65 -2.38
N ALA A 3 13.37 -0.49 -1.88
CA ALA A 3 12.22 -0.43 -0.96
C ALA A 3 10.91 -0.88 -1.63
N TRP A 4 10.75 -0.61 -2.93
CA TRP A 4 9.59 -1.04 -3.70
C TRP A 4 9.51 -2.57 -3.83
N GLN A 5 10.64 -3.20 -4.18
CA GLN A 5 10.77 -4.66 -4.23
C GLN A 5 10.58 -5.29 -2.84
N ALA A 6 11.05 -4.65 -1.78
CA ALA A 6 10.83 -5.12 -0.41
C ALA A 6 9.33 -5.13 -0.04
N LEU A 7 8.59 -4.08 -0.42
CA LEU A 7 7.14 -4.03 -0.23
C LEU A 7 6.42 -5.17 -0.97
N LYS A 8 6.76 -5.40 -2.26
CA LYS A 8 6.23 -6.54 -3.06
C LYS A 8 6.54 -7.88 -2.40
N ALA A 9 7.76 -8.07 -1.92
CA ALA A 9 8.17 -9.32 -1.25
C ALA A 9 7.39 -9.58 0.05
N HIS A 10 6.79 -8.56 0.65
CA HIS A 10 6.03 -8.64 1.91
C HIS A 10 4.52 -8.53 1.68
N VAL A 11 4.02 -8.84 0.48
CA VAL A 11 2.61 -8.64 0.15
C VAL A 11 1.66 -9.48 1.03
N VAL A 12 2.04 -10.69 1.41
CA VAL A 12 1.22 -11.56 2.29
C VAL A 12 1.01 -10.92 3.68
N PRO A 13 2.07 -10.61 4.46
CA PRO A 13 1.87 -9.95 5.75
C PRO A 13 1.27 -8.55 5.62
N LEU A 14 1.46 -7.87 4.48
CA LEU A 14 0.79 -6.61 4.19
C LEU A 14 -0.72 -6.77 4.05
N ALA A 15 -1.18 -7.76 3.28
CA ALA A 15 -2.59 -8.07 3.11
C ALA A 15 -3.23 -8.49 4.44
N GLU A 16 -2.54 -9.29 5.27
CA GLU A 16 -3.00 -9.60 6.62
C GLU A 16 -3.17 -8.35 7.50
N LYS A 17 -2.23 -7.40 7.43
CA LYS A 17 -2.36 -6.14 8.15
C LYS A 17 -3.53 -5.32 7.64
N LEU A 18 -3.76 -5.27 6.32
CA LEU A 18 -4.94 -4.62 5.74
C LEU A 18 -6.22 -5.24 6.25
N ARG A 19 -6.29 -6.58 6.41
CA ARG A 19 -7.49 -7.27 6.94
C ARG A 19 -7.81 -6.88 8.38
N ARG A 20 -6.80 -6.50 9.15
CA ARG A 20 -6.98 -6.05 10.55
C ARG A 20 -7.34 -4.57 10.64
N VAL A 21 -6.74 -3.75 9.78
CA VAL A 21 -6.85 -2.28 9.84
C VAL A 21 -8.01 -1.74 9.00
N LEU A 22 -8.39 -2.46 7.94
CA LEU A 22 -9.49 -2.18 7.02
C LEU A 22 -9.56 -0.71 6.58
N PRO A 23 -8.49 -0.15 5.97
CA PRO A 23 -8.57 1.18 5.40
C PRO A 23 -9.45 1.13 4.14
N PRO A 24 -10.38 2.10 3.95
CA PRO A 24 -11.21 2.10 2.75
C PRO A 24 -10.42 2.49 1.49
N LYS A 25 -9.33 3.25 1.65
CA LYS A 25 -8.45 3.65 0.55
C LYS A 25 -6.99 3.54 0.97
N LEU A 26 -6.13 3.33 -0.02
CA LEU A 26 -4.68 3.31 0.13
C LEU A 26 -4.05 4.48 -0.62
N ARG A 27 -3.01 5.04 -0.04
CA ARG A 27 -2.11 6.00 -0.66
C ARG A 27 -0.71 5.41 -0.67
N VAL A 28 0.01 5.58 -1.77
CA VAL A 28 1.40 5.15 -1.91
C VAL A 28 2.26 6.39 -2.08
N VAL A 29 3.31 6.47 -1.26
CA VAL A 29 4.29 7.54 -1.27
C VAL A 29 5.65 6.92 -1.57
N VAL A 30 6.39 7.50 -2.52
CA VAL A 30 7.76 7.10 -2.86
C VAL A 30 8.64 8.32 -2.69
N HIS A 31 9.67 8.23 -1.85
CA HIS A 31 10.55 9.36 -1.53
C HIS A 31 9.83 10.66 -1.09
N GLY A 32 8.69 10.55 -0.42
CA GLY A 32 7.87 11.70 -0.01
C GLY A 32 6.87 12.19 -1.07
N GLU A 33 6.96 11.69 -2.31
CA GLU A 33 6.05 12.04 -3.39
C GLU A 33 4.90 11.05 -3.50
N VAL A 34 3.67 11.57 -3.66
CA VAL A 34 2.47 10.73 -3.76
C VAL A 34 2.35 10.17 -5.18
N VAL A 35 2.66 8.88 -5.36
CA VAL A 35 2.55 8.20 -6.67
C VAL A 35 1.17 7.58 -6.88
N TYR A 36 0.47 7.24 -5.79
CA TYR A 36 -0.93 6.84 -5.83
C TYR A 36 -1.71 7.54 -4.72
N TRP A 37 -2.71 8.34 -5.09
CA TRP A 37 -3.37 9.27 -4.17
C TRP A 37 -4.39 8.60 -3.24
N ALA A 38 -5.22 7.71 -3.80
CA ALA A 38 -6.41 7.16 -3.16
C ALA A 38 -6.94 5.91 -3.89
N LEU A 39 -6.15 4.83 -3.91
CA LEU A 39 -6.60 3.55 -4.42
C LEU A 39 -7.73 3.02 -3.54
N LEU A 40 -8.92 2.80 -4.10
CA LEU A 40 -9.99 2.13 -3.38
C LEU A 40 -9.52 0.71 -3.04
N LEU A 41 -9.60 0.32 -1.77
CA LEU A 41 -9.36 -1.07 -1.38
C LEU A 41 -10.68 -1.83 -1.58
N PRO A 42 -10.80 -2.69 -2.62
CA PRO A 42 -12.05 -3.38 -2.89
C PRO A 42 -12.32 -4.42 -1.79
N PRO A 43 -13.58 -4.70 -1.44
CA PRO A 43 -13.91 -5.87 -0.63
C PRO A 43 -13.34 -7.16 -1.26
N GLU A 44 -12.82 -8.08 -0.44
CA GLU A 44 -12.27 -9.34 -0.98
C GLU A 44 -13.34 -10.22 -1.64
N GLU A 45 -14.59 -10.11 -1.19
CA GLU A 45 -15.73 -10.81 -1.80
C GLU A 45 -16.00 -10.32 -3.22
N ASP A 46 -15.89 -9.02 -3.47
CA ASP A 46 -16.07 -8.43 -4.80
C ASP A 46 -14.95 -8.86 -5.75
N LEU A 47 -13.70 -8.92 -5.26
CA LEU A 47 -12.58 -9.46 -6.04
C LEU A 47 -12.83 -10.90 -6.48
N LYS A 48 -13.29 -11.76 -5.56
CA LYS A 48 -13.60 -13.16 -5.86
C LYS A 48 -14.74 -13.29 -6.85
N ALA A 49 -15.83 -12.54 -6.65
CA ALA A 49 -16.99 -12.55 -7.54
C ALA A 49 -16.61 -12.07 -8.95
N HIS A 50 -15.83 -10.99 -9.04
CA HIS A 50 -15.33 -10.47 -10.31
C HIS A 50 -14.44 -11.49 -11.02
N ALA A 51 -13.47 -12.07 -10.31
CA ALA A 51 -12.56 -13.07 -10.87
C ALA A 51 -13.30 -14.32 -11.36
N GLN A 52 -14.37 -14.74 -10.68
CA GLN A 52 -15.19 -15.87 -11.11
C GLN A 52 -15.97 -15.57 -12.41
N ALA A 53 -16.46 -14.35 -12.58
CA ALA A 53 -17.27 -13.97 -13.74
C ALA A 53 -16.44 -13.57 -14.96
N TRP A 54 -15.28 -12.93 -14.76
CA TRP A 54 -14.50 -12.31 -15.85
C TRP A 54 -13.00 -12.62 -15.81
N GLY A 55 -12.52 -13.38 -14.82
CA GLY A 55 -11.08 -13.59 -14.58
C GLY A 55 -10.42 -12.41 -13.85
N GLY A 56 -9.11 -12.53 -13.59
CA GLY A 56 -8.33 -11.50 -12.90
C GLY A 56 -7.98 -11.85 -11.45
N VAL A 57 -7.66 -10.82 -10.65
CA VAL A 57 -7.18 -10.96 -9.26
C VAL A 57 -8.32 -11.37 -8.31
N ARG A 58 -8.06 -12.35 -7.43
CA ARG A 58 -9.07 -12.95 -6.53
C ARG A 58 -8.79 -12.72 -5.04
N SER A 59 -7.72 -12.02 -4.69
CA SER A 59 -7.35 -11.73 -3.31
C SER A 59 -6.64 -10.38 -3.20
N TRP A 60 -6.53 -9.86 -1.97
CA TRP A 60 -5.76 -8.63 -1.74
C TRP A 60 -4.27 -8.78 -2.04
N GLU A 61 -3.68 -9.95 -1.85
CA GLU A 61 -2.29 -10.18 -2.23
C GLU A 61 -2.09 -10.01 -3.73
N GLU A 62 -2.93 -10.66 -4.54
CA GLU A 62 -2.88 -10.54 -6.00
C GLU A 62 -3.21 -9.12 -6.46
N TRP A 63 -4.23 -8.50 -5.86
CA TRP A 63 -4.61 -7.11 -6.15
C TRP A 63 -3.49 -6.11 -5.80
N LEU A 64 -2.81 -6.30 -4.66
CA LEU A 64 -1.67 -5.46 -4.30
C LEU A 64 -0.51 -5.66 -5.27
N LEU A 65 -0.20 -6.90 -5.67
CA LEU A 65 0.86 -7.15 -6.65
C LEU A 65 0.54 -6.51 -8.01
N ASP A 66 -0.71 -6.62 -8.46
CA ASP A 66 -1.22 -5.98 -9.67
C ASP A 66 -1.11 -4.46 -9.60
N ARG A 67 -1.55 -3.83 -8.50
CA ARG A 67 -1.40 -2.36 -8.32
C ARG A 67 0.04 -1.91 -8.19
N LEU A 68 0.90 -2.76 -7.65
CA LEU A 68 2.33 -2.50 -7.52
C LEU A 68 3.11 -2.95 -8.77
N GLU A 69 2.48 -3.36 -9.88
CA GLU A 69 3.18 -3.87 -11.06
C GLU A 69 4.25 -2.90 -11.58
N ALA A 70 3.93 -1.60 -11.62
CA ALA A 70 4.87 -0.52 -11.96
C ALA A 70 6.21 -0.69 -11.22
N ASP A 71 7.32 -0.43 -11.92
CA ASP A 71 8.64 -0.52 -11.32
C ASP A 71 9.15 0.85 -10.90
N PHE A 72 9.64 0.93 -9.67
CA PHE A 72 10.32 2.11 -9.14
C PHE A 72 11.75 1.69 -8.78
N PRO A 73 12.65 1.55 -9.78
CA PRO A 73 13.99 1.01 -9.58
C PRO A 73 14.81 1.85 -8.58
N GLU A 74 14.56 3.16 -8.52
CA GLU A 74 15.24 4.10 -7.63
C GLU A 74 14.60 4.22 -6.24
N ALA A 75 13.48 3.55 -5.96
CA ALA A 75 12.76 3.69 -4.69
C ALA A 75 13.60 3.21 -3.49
N LEU A 76 14.13 4.16 -2.73
CA LEU A 76 14.82 3.95 -1.47
C LEU A 76 13.86 3.99 -0.28
N GLU A 77 12.74 4.70 -0.41
CA GLU A 77 11.74 4.85 0.62
C GLU A 77 10.35 4.73 0.00
N VAL A 78 9.52 3.87 0.57
CA VAL A 78 8.14 3.66 0.15
C VAL A 78 7.26 3.58 1.40
N GLU A 79 6.17 4.33 1.41
CA GLU A 79 5.15 4.26 2.44
C GLU A 79 3.80 3.88 1.81
N LEU A 80 3.12 2.92 2.44
CA LEU A 80 1.72 2.63 2.20
C LEU A 80 0.92 3.19 3.35
N LEU A 81 0.02 4.11 3.05
CA LEU A 81 -0.83 4.79 4.02
C LEU A 81 -2.29 4.37 3.81
N GLY A 82 -2.98 4.10 4.92
CA GLY A 82 -4.43 3.96 4.93
C GLY A 82 -5.07 5.35 4.97
N VAL A 83 -6.18 5.53 4.25
CA VAL A 83 -6.93 6.78 4.19
C VAL A 83 -8.38 6.52 4.55
N TRP A 84 -8.87 7.14 5.62
CA TRP A 84 -10.27 7.03 6.09
C TRP A 84 -11.04 8.33 5.86
N ALA A 85 -12.37 8.21 5.87
CA ALA A 85 -13.26 9.37 5.86
C ALA A 85 -12.99 10.31 7.05
N GLY A 86 -13.21 11.60 6.85
CA GLY A 86 -12.98 12.65 7.84
C GLY A 86 -12.81 14.01 7.16
N SER A 87 -12.77 15.08 7.95
CA SER A 87 -12.48 16.44 7.46
C SER A 87 -11.50 17.15 8.42
N PRO A 88 -10.18 17.15 8.11
CA PRO A 88 -9.54 16.50 6.96
C PRO A 88 -9.55 14.95 7.07
N PRO A 89 -9.34 14.21 5.95
CA PRO A 89 -9.22 12.75 5.98
C PRO A 89 -8.16 12.27 6.96
N ARG A 90 -8.46 11.22 7.71
CA ARG A 90 -7.47 10.57 8.58
C ARG A 90 -6.54 9.74 7.72
N VAL A 91 -5.23 9.98 7.84
CA VAL A 91 -4.20 9.24 7.10
C VAL A 91 -3.25 8.60 8.11
N GLU A 92 -3.06 7.28 8.03
CA GLU A 92 -2.21 6.54 8.97
C GLU A 92 -1.26 5.57 8.25
N PRO A 93 -0.04 5.34 8.77
CA PRO A 93 0.89 4.37 8.18
C PRO A 93 0.41 2.93 8.29
N VAL A 94 0.30 2.24 7.15
CA VAL A 94 0.05 0.79 7.07
C VAL A 94 1.37 0.05 6.93
N ALA A 95 2.26 0.46 6.04
CA ALA A 95 3.58 -0.16 5.91
C ALA A 95 4.59 0.86 5.41
N ALA A 96 5.86 0.61 5.71
CA ALA A 96 6.95 1.40 5.19
C ALA A 96 8.15 0.50 4.91
N ALA A 97 8.82 0.74 3.79
CA ALA A 97 10.09 0.14 3.45
C ALA A 97 11.11 1.27 3.28
N ARG A 98 12.16 1.27 4.10
CA ARG A 98 13.26 2.23 4.06
C ARG A 98 14.55 1.58 4.57
N PRO A 99 15.75 1.98 4.10
CA PRO A 99 17.00 1.44 4.59
C PRO A 99 17.17 1.67 6.09
N LYS A 100 17.60 0.64 6.82
CA LYS A 100 17.95 0.74 8.24
C LYS A 100 19.11 1.72 8.40
N GLY A 101 18.88 2.87 9.03
CA GLY A 101 19.92 3.87 9.30
C GLY A 101 19.44 5.32 9.29
N ARG A 102 18.31 5.62 8.65
CA ARG A 102 17.69 6.95 8.72
C ARG A 102 16.89 7.08 10.02
N LYS A 103 17.53 7.58 11.08
CA LYS A 103 16.79 8.13 12.23
C LYS A 103 15.93 9.27 11.69
N GLU A 104 14.61 9.19 11.88
CA GLU A 104 13.73 10.34 11.76
C GLU A 104 14.26 11.44 12.68
N VAL A 105 14.86 12.48 12.11
CA VAL A 105 14.97 13.77 12.77
C VAL A 105 13.59 14.40 12.63
N ARG A 106 12.71 14.14 13.60
CA ARG A 106 11.47 14.91 13.74
C ARG A 106 11.84 16.24 14.38
N GLU A 107 12.23 17.21 13.57
CA GLU A 107 12.13 18.61 13.97
C GLU A 107 10.65 19.01 13.89
N TYR A 108 10.00 19.05 15.04
CA TYR A 108 8.78 19.83 15.20
C TYR A 108 9.22 21.30 15.34
N ALA A 109 8.96 22.11 14.32
CA ALA A 109 8.97 23.56 14.42
C ALA A 109 7.57 24.07 14.79
#